data_AF-A0A7S1BLU1-F1
#
_entry.id   AF-A0A7S1BLU1-F1
#
_cell.length_a   1.000
_cell.length_b   1.000
_cell.length_c   1.000
_cell.angle_alpha   90.00
_cell.angle_beta   90.00
_cell.angle_gamma   90.00
#
_symmetry.space_group_name_H-M   'P 1'
#
loop_
_entity.id
_entity.type
_entity.pdbx_description
1 polymer ?
#
loop_
_entity_poly.entity_id
_entity_poly.type
_entity_poly.pdbx_seq_one_letter_code
_entity_poly.pdbx_strand_id
1 'polypeptide(L)'
;MRTIENTKVRYIRCIKPNKEMHPGRTDHKETLNQLTCAGLVEALTVSRHYFQHRLSVAFAIEQFRCLADSDLRDAILTDRQAYAERMFSALLADYVVRDTSTDARAYAVGLTKVYFREGSLEHLEARRQIVVTTAAVKIQRWIRTRLARWHFVALIRGAIRLQAKMRCRKERRKFLRQRQASIRLQTGFRAKRARSWLTEMKADEAATKIQRWYRCRGSQWQFIVELEAARKIQRFVRRRLAKDRFSSMLSVVVEDARKDSQMKEILGSLKECHKATPQDFVQLQGLLQESFAMLHYAREQMFKLRSDVSNLKLDNDVLSEDNEKLKERYAYTKETNSAMKISMTKLNTTNNVLLDSLSRQRIKINNKTKELRASSKEIQTLIDDFETTKAKMEEDHRAEMAHASKETARLVAQHHLAMVEKEKGQKLRENKLQKEMEMLRQELKEEEESYNISFTAMMSALDRKGRTSPSKSSAASSRHSLDSQMSAISGLSVEDFDEESTVEI
;
A
#
# COMPACT_ATOMS: atom_id res chain seq x y z
N MET A 1 43.66 -52.01 -11.72
CA MET A 1 43.41 -50.61 -11.34
C MET A 1 43.91 -49.65 -12.41
N ARG A 2 45.19 -49.63 -12.80
CA ARG A 2 45.82 -48.94 -13.98
C ARG A 2 44.89 -48.15 -14.93
N THR A 3 43.95 -48.80 -15.61
CA THR A 3 43.01 -48.14 -16.55
C THR A 3 42.12 -47.06 -15.91
N ILE A 4 41.83 -47.18 -14.61
CA ILE A 4 41.06 -46.20 -13.81
C ILE A 4 41.99 -45.12 -13.26
N GLU A 5 43.19 -45.50 -12.80
CA GLU A 5 44.22 -44.60 -12.25
C GLU A 5 44.59 -43.50 -13.27
N ASN A 6 44.67 -43.85 -14.55
CA ASN A 6 44.96 -42.92 -15.65
C ASN A 6 43.74 -42.08 -16.10
N THR A 7 42.63 -42.05 -15.36
CA THR A 7 41.39 -41.34 -15.76
C THR A 7 40.82 -40.43 -14.69
N LYS A 8 40.15 -39.35 -15.11
CA LYS A 8 39.48 -38.40 -14.21
C LYS A 8 38.15 -38.96 -13.68
N VAL A 9 38.25 -39.87 -12.71
CA VAL A 9 37.11 -40.59 -12.10
C VAL A 9 36.04 -39.62 -11.57
N ARG A 10 34.76 -39.91 -11.87
CA ARG A 10 33.60 -39.29 -11.22
C ARG A 10 32.86 -40.36 -10.43
N TYR A 11 32.68 -40.14 -9.13
CA TYR A 11 31.97 -41.07 -8.26
C TYR A 11 30.47 -40.78 -8.25
N ILE A 12 29.67 -41.77 -8.62
CA ILE A 12 28.21 -41.78 -8.40
C ILE A 12 27.92 -42.83 -7.34
N ARG A 13 27.20 -42.44 -6.28
CA ARG A 13 26.80 -43.34 -5.18
C ARG A 13 25.28 -43.46 -5.17
N CYS A 14 24.77 -44.59 -5.61
CA CYS A 14 23.34 -44.90 -5.57
C CYS A 14 22.94 -45.29 -4.14
N ILE A 15 21.77 -44.82 -3.68
CA ILE A 15 21.19 -45.15 -2.36
C ILE A 15 19.75 -45.61 -2.58
N LYS A 16 19.38 -46.77 -2.02
CA LYS A 16 18.01 -47.27 -1.98
C LYS A 16 17.31 -46.72 -0.71
N PRO A 17 16.37 -45.77 -0.82
CA PRO A 17 15.84 -45.06 0.36
C PRO A 17 14.95 -45.95 1.25
N ASN A 18 14.25 -46.93 0.69
CA ASN A 18 13.45 -47.90 1.44
C ASN A 18 13.37 -49.24 0.66
N LYS A 19 13.08 -50.35 1.36
CA LYS A 19 13.04 -51.69 0.74
C LYS A 19 11.81 -51.90 -0.16
N GLU A 20 10.68 -51.30 0.22
CA GLU A 20 9.34 -51.45 -0.36
C GLU A 20 9.12 -50.72 -1.70
N MET A 21 10.09 -49.89 -2.12
CA MET A 21 10.05 -49.03 -3.32
C MET A 21 9.00 -47.90 -3.30
N HIS A 22 8.49 -47.50 -2.14
CA HIS A 22 7.54 -46.37 -2.04
C HIS A 22 8.22 -45.01 -2.27
N PRO A 23 7.61 -44.09 -3.05
CA PRO A 23 8.12 -42.73 -3.22
C PRO A 23 8.01 -41.93 -1.91
N GLY A 24 8.98 -41.04 -1.64
CA GLY A 24 8.97 -40.14 -0.48
C GLY A 24 9.22 -40.81 0.89
N ARG A 25 9.25 -42.13 0.99
CA ARG A 25 9.55 -42.87 2.22
C ARG A 25 11.06 -43.19 2.32
N THR A 26 11.66 -42.97 3.49
CA THR A 26 13.07 -43.32 3.75
C THR A 26 13.18 -44.14 5.04
N ASP A 27 13.82 -45.30 4.97
CA ASP A 27 14.27 -46.06 6.14
C ASP A 27 15.64 -45.54 6.55
N HIS A 28 15.69 -44.80 7.67
CA HIS A 28 16.92 -44.22 8.18
C HIS A 28 17.97 -45.27 8.59
N LYS A 29 17.58 -46.45 9.06
CA LYS A 29 18.55 -47.49 9.49
C LYS A 29 19.23 -48.11 8.27
N GLU A 30 18.43 -48.54 7.29
CA GLU A 30 18.97 -49.10 6.05
C GLU A 30 19.77 -48.07 5.24
N THR A 31 19.34 -46.80 5.27
CA THR A 31 20.06 -45.70 4.59
C THR A 31 21.40 -45.41 5.27
N LEU A 32 21.46 -45.38 6.61
CA LEU A 32 22.72 -45.19 7.35
C LEU A 32 23.69 -46.35 7.10
N ASN A 33 23.22 -47.59 7.12
CA ASN A 33 24.04 -48.76 6.80
C ASN A 33 24.65 -48.66 5.39
N GLN A 34 23.85 -48.26 4.40
CA GLN A 34 24.33 -48.01 3.03
C GLN A 34 25.38 -46.89 2.96
N LEU A 35 25.21 -45.80 3.72
CA LEU A 35 26.17 -44.69 3.75
C LEU A 35 27.53 -45.12 4.34
N THR A 36 27.53 -45.90 5.42
CA THR A 36 28.75 -46.48 6.01
C THR A 36 29.41 -47.48 5.05
N CYS A 37 28.65 -48.46 4.52
CA CYS A 37 29.21 -49.44 3.58
C CYS A 37 29.69 -48.82 2.24
N ALA A 38 29.18 -47.65 1.84
CA ALA A 38 29.65 -46.90 0.68
C ALA A 38 30.90 -46.03 0.95
N GLY A 39 31.43 -46.02 2.18
CA GLY A 39 32.55 -45.19 2.60
C GLY A 39 32.21 -43.70 2.74
N LEU A 40 30.92 -43.33 2.77
CA LEU A 40 30.50 -41.92 2.79
C LEU A 40 30.61 -41.31 4.19
N VAL A 41 30.40 -42.10 5.25
CA VAL A 41 30.59 -41.65 6.64
C VAL A 41 32.08 -41.42 6.92
N GLU A 42 32.93 -42.28 6.37
CA GLU A 42 34.38 -42.27 6.47
C GLU A 42 34.96 -41.12 5.65
N ALA A 43 34.53 -40.94 4.40
CA ALA A 43 34.93 -39.79 3.56
C ALA A 43 34.48 -38.45 4.15
N LEU A 44 33.30 -38.39 4.78
CA LEU A 44 32.87 -37.24 5.58
C LEU A 44 33.77 -37.06 6.80
N THR A 45 34.09 -38.11 7.55
CA THR A 45 34.94 -38.05 8.75
C THR A 45 36.36 -37.57 8.42
N VAL A 46 36.95 -38.05 7.32
CA VAL A 46 38.22 -37.50 6.80
C VAL A 46 38.05 -36.04 6.41
N SER A 47 36.98 -35.69 5.67
CA SER A 47 36.69 -34.28 5.32
C SER A 47 36.50 -33.39 6.55
N ARG A 48 36.03 -33.95 7.68
CA ARG A 48 35.85 -33.24 8.95
C ARG A 48 37.16 -32.85 9.63
N HIS A 49 38.20 -33.68 9.53
CA HIS A 49 39.51 -33.43 10.13
C HIS A 49 40.27 -32.29 9.44
N TYR A 50 40.05 -32.10 8.13
CA TYR A 50 40.73 -31.06 7.36
C TYR A 50 39.94 -29.74 7.35
N PHE A 51 38.86 -29.63 6.57
CA PHE A 51 37.99 -28.44 6.57
C PHE A 51 36.56 -28.77 6.12
N GLN A 52 35.59 -28.49 6.99
CA GLN A 52 34.16 -28.80 6.78
C GLN A 52 33.47 -27.75 5.93
N HIS A 53 33.42 -26.51 6.42
CA HIS A 53 32.66 -25.44 5.77
C HIS A 53 33.52 -24.74 4.72
N ARG A 54 32.91 -24.45 3.56
CA ARG A 54 33.61 -23.95 2.37
C ARG A 54 32.79 -22.85 1.70
N LEU A 55 33.16 -21.59 1.93
CA LEU A 55 32.46 -20.42 1.39
C LEU A 55 33.24 -19.83 0.22
N SER A 56 32.55 -19.17 -0.72
CA SER A 56 33.20 -18.32 -1.73
C SER A 56 33.95 -17.17 -1.04
N VAL A 57 35.15 -16.82 -1.52
CA VAL A 57 35.92 -15.68 -0.97
C VAL A 57 35.09 -14.38 -0.97
N ALA A 58 34.39 -14.09 -2.07
CA ALA A 58 33.56 -12.89 -2.16
C ALA A 58 32.39 -12.91 -1.16
N PHE A 59 31.71 -14.07 -1.02
CA PHE A 59 30.60 -14.24 -0.08
C PHE A 59 31.04 -14.17 1.38
N ALA A 60 32.17 -14.81 1.71
CA ALA A 60 32.74 -14.79 3.06
C ALA A 60 33.17 -13.37 3.47
N ILE A 61 33.76 -12.60 2.54
CA ILE A 61 34.03 -11.17 2.74
C ILE A 61 32.72 -10.42 3.02
N GLU A 62 31.71 -10.51 2.15
CA GLU A 62 30.47 -9.76 2.30
C GLU A 62 29.71 -10.11 3.59
N GLN A 63 29.61 -11.40 3.92
CA GLN A 63 28.93 -11.90 5.12
C GLN A 63 29.57 -11.35 6.41
N PHE A 64 30.90 -11.33 6.50
CA PHE A 64 31.64 -11.02 7.73
C PHE A 64 32.29 -9.63 7.78
N ARG A 65 32.30 -8.84 6.69
CA ARG A 65 32.74 -7.42 6.67
C ARG A 65 32.00 -6.55 7.69
N CYS A 66 30.81 -6.96 8.14
CA CYS A 66 30.09 -6.31 9.23
C CYS A 66 30.77 -6.42 10.62
N LEU A 67 31.67 -7.40 10.81
CA LEU A 67 32.50 -7.57 12.01
C LEU A 67 33.85 -6.86 11.96
N ALA A 68 34.39 -6.60 10.77
CA ALA A 68 35.72 -5.98 10.62
C ALA A 68 35.74 -4.51 11.08
N ASP A 69 36.85 -4.07 11.68
CA ASP A 69 37.07 -2.67 12.07
C ASP A 69 37.02 -1.72 10.87
N SER A 70 36.87 -0.41 11.13
CA SER A 70 36.79 0.64 10.10
C SER A 70 37.88 0.52 9.04
N ASP A 71 39.11 0.35 9.49
CA ASP A 71 40.31 0.49 8.68
C ASP A 71 40.48 -0.70 7.73
N LEU A 72 40.06 -1.90 8.17
CA LEU A 72 39.94 -3.06 7.29
C LEU A 72 38.71 -2.96 6.39
N ARG A 73 37.59 -2.44 6.91
CA ARG A 73 36.30 -2.37 6.21
C ARG A 73 36.33 -1.45 5.00
N ASP A 74 37.10 -0.38 5.05
CA ASP A 74 37.14 0.65 4.00
C ASP A 74 38.37 0.52 3.07
N ALA A 75 39.23 -0.48 3.29
CA ALA A 75 40.36 -0.80 2.41
C ALA A 75 39.89 -1.22 0.99
N ILE A 76 40.64 -0.78 -0.03
CA ILE A 76 40.33 -1.04 -1.44
C ILE A 76 40.64 -2.51 -1.79
N LEU A 77 39.63 -3.20 -2.35
CA LEU A 77 39.65 -4.61 -2.71
C LEU A 77 40.36 -4.89 -4.05
N THR A 78 41.65 -4.53 -4.16
CA THR A 78 42.46 -4.83 -5.35
C THR A 78 42.74 -6.32 -5.48
N ASP A 79 43.06 -6.99 -4.37
CA ASP A 79 43.02 -8.45 -4.24
C ASP A 79 42.01 -8.85 -3.16
N ARG A 80 41.22 -9.89 -3.46
CA ARG A 80 40.25 -10.48 -2.53
C ARG A 80 40.85 -11.58 -1.67
N GLN A 81 41.90 -12.27 -2.11
CA GLN A 81 42.54 -13.33 -1.32
C GLN A 81 43.28 -12.72 -0.12
N ALA A 82 44.24 -11.83 -0.33
CA ALA A 82 44.97 -11.15 0.74
C ALA A 82 44.04 -10.34 1.66
N TYR A 83 42.96 -9.76 1.13
CA TYR A 83 41.93 -9.13 1.96
C TYR A 83 41.23 -10.16 2.86
N ALA A 84 40.79 -11.31 2.33
CA ALA A 84 40.15 -12.35 3.14
C ALA A 84 41.12 -12.91 4.18
N GLU A 85 42.39 -13.14 3.83
CA GLU A 85 43.42 -13.60 4.76
C GLU A 85 43.62 -12.63 5.93
N ARG A 86 43.73 -11.32 5.65
CA ARG A 86 43.85 -10.28 6.69
C ARG A 86 42.57 -10.07 7.50
N MET A 87 41.40 -10.23 6.88
CA MET A 87 40.11 -10.11 7.58
C MET A 87 39.89 -11.30 8.52
N PHE A 88 40.12 -12.52 8.07
CA PHE A 88 39.92 -13.70 8.93
C PHE A 88 41.04 -13.89 9.96
N SER A 89 42.26 -13.40 9.73
CA SER A 89 43.30 -13.41 10.78
C SER A 89 42.93 -12.48 11.94
N ALA A 90 42.48 -11.26 11.64
CA ALA A 90 42.00 -10.33 12.66
C ALA A 90 40.74 -10.85 13.39
N LEU A 91 39.77 -11.40 12.65
CA LEU A 91 38.51 -11.87 13.25
C LEU A 91 38.64 -13.17 14.04
N LEU A 92 39.60 -14.05 13.71
CA LEU A 92 39.82 -15.33 14.41
C LEU A 92 41.06 -15.32 15.34
N ALA A 93 41.71 -14.18 15.56
CA ALA A 93 42.84 -14.07 16.49
C ALA A 93 42.52 -14.61 17.91
N ASP A 94 41.30 -14.34 18.40
CA ASP A 94 40.82 -14.79 19.71
C ASP A 94 40.33 -16.26 19.73
N TYR A 95 40.29 -16.96 18.58
CA TYR A 95 39.68 -18.28 18.47
C TYR A 95 40.69 -19.41 18.67
N VAL A 96 40.74 -19.93 19.90
CA VAL A 96 41.55 -21.12 20.24
C VAL A 96 40.91 -22.39 19.64
N VAL A 97 41.64 -23.05 18.74
CA VAL A 97 41.27 -24.37 18.20
C VAL A 97 41.47 -25.43 19.29
N ARG A 98 40.53 -26.38 19.43
CA ARG A 98 40.52 -27.37 20.52
C ARG A 98 41.40 -28.61 20.28
N ASP A 99 41.92 -28.78 19.06
CA ASP A 99 42.69 -29.96 18.67
C ASP A 99 44.15 -29.85 19.11
N THR A 100 44.70 -30.90 19.71
CA THR A 100 46.06 -30.94 20.29
C THR A 100 47.18 -31.11 19.26
N SER A 101 46.91 -30.95 17.97
CA SER A 101 47.91 -31.00 16.89
C SER A 101 48.58 -29.64 16.71
N THR A 102 49.91 -29.58 16.73
CA THR A 102 50.73 -28.36 16.81
C THR A 102 50.56 -27.32 15.70
N ASP A 103 49.94 -27.67 14.57
CA ASP A 103 49.72 -26.79 13.40
C ASP A 103 48.22 -26.54 13.07
N ALA A 104 47.33 -26.65 14.07
CA ALA A 104 45.89 -26.56 13.88
C ALA A 104 45.36 -25.13 13.53
N ARG A 105 45.47 -24.71 12.26
CA ARG A 105 44.85 -23.46 11.77
C ARG A 105 43.32 -23.52 11.80
N ALA A 106 42.67 -22.46 12.28
CA ALA A 106 41.21 -22.35 12.39
C ALA A 106 40.50 -22.15 11.03
N TYR A 107 41.22 -21.63 10.04
CA TYR A 107 40.75 -21.40 8.67
C TYR A 107 41.93 -21.51 7.68
N ALA A 108 41.61 -21.62 6.40
CA ALA A 108 42.54 -21.45 5.29
C ALA A 108 41.84 -20.72 4.13
N VAL A 109 42.56 -19.85 3.42
CA VAL A 109 42.07 -19.19 2.20
C VAL A 109 42.77 -19.81 1.00
N GLY A 110 42.01 -20.01 -0.08
CA GLY A 110 42.56 -20.27 -1.40
C GLY A 110 41.81 -19.47 -2.47
N LEU A 111 42.37 -19.43 -3.67
CA LEU A 111 41.99 -18.61 -4.83
C LEU A 111 40.50 -18.28 -4.99
N THR A 112 39.61 -19.26 -4.78
CA THR A 112 38.15 -19.11 -4.95
C THR A 112 37.33 -19.32 -3.67
N LYS A 113 37.89 -19.94 -2.63
CA LYS A 113 37.14 -20.38 -1.44
C LYS A 113 37.91 -20.21 -0.13
N VAL A 114 37.19 -19.82 0.91
CA VAL A 114 37.64 -19.87 2.31
C VAL A 114 37.13 -21.17 2.94
N TYR A 115 38.03 -21.84 3.63
CA TYR A 115 37.83 -23.13 4.29
C TYR A 115 37.87 -22.90 5.81
N PHE A 116 36.87 -23.39 6.54
CA PHE A 116 36.78 -23.24 8.00
C PHE A 116 36.78 -24.60 8.70
N ARG A 117 37.50 -24.68 9.82
CA ARG A 117 37.50 -25.82 10.74
C ARG A 117 36.21 -25.81 11.57
N GLU A 118 35.89 -26.92 12.24
CA GLU A 118 34.68 -27.01 13.06
C GLU A 118 34.67 -25.95 14.19
N GLY A 119 33.53 -25.26 14.35
CA GLY A 119 33.32 -24.23 15.37
C GLY A 119 33.82 -22.82 15.00
N SER A 120 34.74 -22.66 14.05
CA SER A 120 35.29 -21.33 13.74
C SER A 120 34.34 -20.46 12.91
N LEU A 121 33.54 -21.08 12.03
CA LEU A 121 32.46 -20.39 11.31
C LEU A 121 31.32 -20.02 12.28
N GLU A 122 30.92 -20.96 13.14
CA GLU A 122 29.85 -20.81 14.12
C GLU A 122 30.16 -19.67 15.13
N HIS A 123 31.42 -19.52 15.53
CA HIS A 123 31.90 -18.40 16.36
C HIS A 123 31.75 -17.05 15.64
N LEU A 124 32.09 -16.98 14.35
CA LEU A 124 31.91 -15.76 13.55
C LEU A 124 30.44 -15.43 13.34
N GLU A 125 29.58 -16.43 13.10
CA GLU A 125 28.14 -16.21 12.96
C GLU A 125 27.48 -15.76 14.27
N ALA A 126 27.90 -16.30 15.42
CA ALA A 126 27.45 -15.85 16.73
C ALA A 126 27.83 -14.38 16.99
N ARG A 127 29.10 -13.99 16.76
CA ARG A 127 29.55 -12.59 16.87
C ARG A 127 28.76 -11.68 15.91
N ARG A 128 28.58 -12.12 14.67
CA ARG A 128 27.81 -11.39 13.64
C ARG A 128 26.37 -11.15 14.07
N GLN A 129 25.71 -12.15 14.65
CA GLN A 129 24.33 -12.04 15.12
C GLN A 129 24.19 -11.03 16.27
N ILE A 130 25.16 -10.95 17.19
CA ILE A 130 25.20 -9.94 18.25
C ILE A 130 25.32 -8.52 17.66
N VAL A 131 26.20 -8.33 16.66
CA VAL A 131 26.38 -7.01 16.01
C VAL A 131 25.12 -6.59 15.24
N VAL A 132 24.54 -7.50 14.46
CA VAL A 132 23.31 -7.25 13.67
C VAL A 132 22.11 -6.95 14.58
N THR A 133 21.90 -7.72 15.64
CA THR A 133 20.80 -7.47 16.59
C THR A 133 21.00 -6.16 17.36
N THR A 134 22.24 -5.85 17.77
CA THR A 134 22.58 -4.57 18.41
C THR A 134 22.32 -3.37 17.48
N ALA A 135 22.66 -3.47 16.19
CA ALA A 135 22.34 -2.45 15.20
C ALA A 135 20.82 -2.28 15.01
N ALA A 136 20.08 -3.39 14.91
CA ALA A 136 18.62 -3.36 14.83
C ALA A 136 17.99 -2.71 16.07
N VAL A 137 18.46 -3.00 17.28
CA VAL A 137 17.99 -2.37 18.53
C VAL A 137 18.29 -0.86 18.55
N LYS A 138 19.47 -0.42 18.07
CA LYS A 138 19.79 1.01 17.91
C LYS A 138 18.79 1.71 16.98
N ILE A 139 18.48 1.13 15.82
CA ILE A 139 17.52 1.67 14.85
C ILE A 139 16.10 1.70 15.44
N GLN A 140 15.64 0.58 16.04
CA GLN A 140 14.33 0.49 16.69
C GLN A 140 14.17 1.52 17.82
N ARG A 141 15.20 1.74 18.64
CA ARG A 141 15.22 2.77 19.69
C ARG A 141 14.99 4.15 19.10
N TRP A 142 15.75 4.52 18.06
CA TRP A 142 15.59 5.81 17.38
C TRP A 142 14.17 6.00 16.81
N ILE A 143 13.60 4.99 16.13
CA ILE A 143 12.25 5.06 15.57
C ILE A 143 11.19 5.19 16.69
N ARG A 144 11.28 4.38 17.75
CA ARG A 144 10.36 4.45 18.91
C ARG A 144 10.43 5.82 19.60
N THR A 145 11.63 6.37 19.82
CA THR A 145 11.81 7.71 20.40
C THR A 145 11.28 8.82 19.48
N ARG A 146 11.50 8.73 18.15
CA ARG A 146 11.00 9.67 17.15
C ARG A 146 9.47 9.72 17.13
N LEU A 147 8.82 8.55 17.19
CA LEU A 147 7.38 8.40 17.21
C LEU A 147 6.78 8.91 18.53
N ALA A 148 7.31 8.50 19.68
CA ALA A 148 6.86 8.97 20.99
C ALA A 148 6.97 10.51 21.13
N ARG A 149 8.08 11.11 20.67
CA ARG A 149 8.27 12.57 20.66
C ARG A 149 7.25 13.28 19.74
N TRP A 150 6.90 12.67 18.60
CA TRP A 150 5.88 13.21 17.70
C TRP A 150 4.48 13.24 18.35
N HIS A 151 4.04 12.12 18.94
CA HIS A 151 2.77 12.06 19.68
C HIS A 151 2.75 13.05 20.87
N PHE A 152 3.82 13.11 21.66
CA PHE A 152 3.93 14.03 22.79
C PHE A 152 3.80 15.51 22.38
N VAL A 153 4.50 15.91 21.31
CA VAL A 153 4.40 17.28 20.77
C VAL A 153 3.01 17.57 20.19
N ALA A 154 2.35 16.59 19.57
CA ALA A 154 0.97 16.73 19.09
C ALA A 154 -0.02 16.91 20.26
N LEU A 155 0.11 16.11 21.33
CA LEU A 155 -0.71 16.20 22.54
C LEU A 155 -0.54 17.55 23.25
N ILE A 156 0.69 18.03 23.46
CA ILE A 156 0.95 19.35 24.06
C ILE A 156 0.35 20.47 23.20
N ARG A 157 0.52 20.43 21.87
CA ARG A 157 -0.10 21.42 20.96
C ARG A 157 -1.63 21.39 21.03
N GLY A 158 -2.24 20.21 21.18
CA GLY A 158 -3.68 20.06 21.43
C GLY A 158 -4.12 20.66 22.77
N ALA A 159 -3.42 20.31 23.85
CA ALA A 159 -3.70 20.80 25.20
C ALA A 159 -3.60 22.32 25.31
N ILE A 160 -2.54 22.94 24.77
CA ILE A 160 -2.36 24.39 24.77
C ILE A 160 -3.51 25.09 24.01
N ARG A 161 -3.90 24.58 22.83
CA ARG A 161 -5.03 25.12 22.06
C ARG A 161 -6.35 25.03 22.84
N LEU A 162 -6.60 23.90 23.51
CA LEU A 162 -7.80 23.72 24.34
C LEU A 162 -7.80 24.67 25.55
N GLN A 163 -6.69 24.75 26.29
CA GLN A 163 -6.52 25.66 27.42
C GLN A 163 -6.70 27.12 27.02
N ALA A 164 -6.10 27.56 25.90
CA ALA A 164 -6.28 28.91 25.37
C ALA A 164 -7.76 29.19 25.01
N LYS A 165 -8.43 28.27 24.31
CA LYS A 165 -9.86 28.39 23.97
C LYS A 165 -10.76 28.43 25.21
N MET A 166 -10.41 27.71 26.27
CA MET A 166 -11.14 27.73 27.56
C MET A 166 -10.91 29.02 28.35
N ARG A 167 -9.65 29.51 28.44
CA ARG A 167 -9.32 30.82 29.03
C ARG A 167 -10.06 31.95 28.32
N CYS A 168 -10.02 31.98 26.99
CA CYS A 168 -10.78 32.92 26.17
C CYS A 168 -12.30 32.85 26.42
N ARG A 169 -12.88 31.63 26.46
CA ARG A 169 -14.31 31.43 26.76
C ARG A 169 -14.71 31.91 28.15
N LYS A 170 -13.85 31.76 29.17
CA LYS A 170 -14.08 32.26 30.54
C LYS A 170 -14.21 33.79 30.53
N GLU A 171 -13.22 34.50 30.02
CA GLU A 171 -13.22 35.96 30.06
C GLU A 171 -14.25 36.57 29.09
N ARG A 172 -14.50 35.97 27.91
CA ARG A 172 -15.60 36.39 27.03
C ARG A 172 -16.97 36.24 27.72
N ARG A 173 -17.18 35.19 28.52
CA ARG A 173 -18.42 35.01 29.32
C ARG A 173 -18.54 36.06 30.42
N LYS A 174 -17.44 36.42 31.08
CA LYS A 174 -17.38 37.52 32.09
C LYS A 174 -17.75 38.87 31.46
N PHE A 175 -17.07 39.24 30.37
CA PHE A 175 -17.33 40.47 29.61
C PHE A 175 -18.77 40.56 29.11
N LEU A 176 -19.33 39.50 28.52
CA LEU A 176 -20.71 39.50 28.02
C LEU A 176 -21.73 39.66 29.14
N ARG A 177 -21.50 39.08 30.34
CA ARG A 177 -22.35 39.33 31.53
C ARG A 177 -22.30 40.80 31.96
N GLN A 178 -21.11 41.39 32.04
CA GLN A 178 -20.93 42.81 32.41
C GLN A 178 -21.58 43.75 31.37
N ARG A 179 -21.39 43.48 30.07
CA ARG A 179 -22.03 44.22 28.97
C ARG A 179 -23.57 44.14 29.06
N GLN A 180 -24.12 42.95 29.31
CA GLN A 180 -25.58 42.78 29.42
C GLN A 180 -26.15 43.48 30.65
N ALA A 181 -25.44 43.48 31.78
CA ALA A 181 -25.84 44.22 32.98
C ALA A 181 -25.82 45.74 32.72
N SER A 182 -24.77 46.26 32.08
CA SER A 182 -24.66 47.67 31.68
C SER A 182 -25.80 48.09 30.74
N ILE A 183 -26.10 47.29 29.69
CA ILE A 183 -27.22 47.55 28.78
C ILE A 183 -28.56 47.58 29.53
N ARG A 184 -28.81 46.63 30.45
CA ARG A 184 -30.04 46.60 31.28
C ARG A 184 -30.18 47.84 32.17
N LEU A 185 -29.08 48.31 32.76
CA LEU A 185 -29.05 49.53 33.57
C LEU A 185 -29.32 50.77 32.71
N GLN A 186 -28.67 50.87 31.54
CA GLN A 186 -28.85 51.97 30.59
C GLN A 186 -30.29 52.04 30.04
N THR A 187 -30.89 50.91 29.66
CA THR A 187 -32.29 50.89 29.18
C THR A 187 -33.27 51.18 30.32
N GLY A 188 -33.04 50.64 31.52
CA GLY A 188 -33.83 50.96 32.71
C GLY A 188 -33.80 52.45 33.07
N PHE A 189 -32.62 53.07 33.05
CA PHE A 189 -32.45 54.51 33.28
C PHE A 189 -33.15 55.36 32.22
N ARG A 190 -32.93 55.06 30.92
CA ARG A 190 -33.61 55.75 29.80
C ARG A 190 -35.14 55.64 29.93
N ALA A 191 -35.66 54.46 30.25
CA ALA A 191 -37.09 54.24 30.45
C ALA A 191 -37.65 54.95 31.69
N LYS A 192 -36.90 55.05 32.80
CA LYS A 192 -37.30 55.86 33.96
C LYS A 192 -37.36 57.35 33.60
N ARG A 193 -36.33 57.88 32.92
CA ARG A 193 -36.29 59.29 32.49
C ARG A 193 -37.45 59.62 31.53
N ALA A 194 -37.71 58.78 30.54
CA ALA A 194 -38.82 58.96 29.60
C ALA A 194 -40.20 58.91 30.29
N ARG A 195 -40.40 58.02 31.28
CA ARG A 195 -41.63 57.99 32.07
C ARG A 195 -41.79 59.24 32.95
N SER A 196 -40.70 59.72 33.57
CA SER A 196 -40.71 60.95 34.39
C SER A 196 -41.16 62.16 33.57
N TRP A 197 -40.57 62.33 32.38
CA TRP A 197 -40.95 63.37 31.42
C TRP A 197 -42.42 63.24 30.98
N LEU A 198 -42.89 62.02 30.71
CA LEU A 198 -44.30 61.79 30.35
C LEU A 198 -45.27 62.10 31.50
N THR A 199 -44.89 61.88 32.77
CA THR A 199 -45.72 62.27 33.92
C THR A 199 -45.74 63.79 34.14
N GLU A 200 -44.62 64.46 33.87
CA GLU A 200 -44.48 65.93 33.91
C GLU A 200 -45.37 66.59 32.85
N MET A 201 -45.21 66.21 31.58
CA MET A 201 -46.07 66.68 30.47
C MET A 201 -47.56 66.39 30.69
N LYS A 202 -47.92 65.29 31.36
CA LYS A 202 -49.32 64.98 31.73
C LYS A 202 -49.84 65.83 32.89
N ALA A 203 -48.98 66.26 33.82
CA ALA A 203 -49.35 67.22 34.85
C ALA A 203 -49.62 68.60 34.23
N ASP A 204 -48.81 69.02 33.26
CA ASP A 204 -49.02 70.26 32.49
C ASP A 204 -50.31 70.20 31.65
N GLU A 205 -50.57 69.07 31.00
CA GLU A 205 -51.82 68.84 30.25
C GLU A 205 -53.05 68.85 31.17
N ALA A 206 -52.94 68.30 32.38
CA ALA A 206 -54.01 68.36 33.39
C ALA A 206 -54.21 69.80 33.92
N ALA A 207 -53.13 70.50 34.24
CA ALA A 207 -53.17 71.89 34.72
C ALA A 207 -53.80 72.83 33.68
N THR A 208 -53.40 72.72 32.41
CA THR A 208 -53.98 73.52 31.31
C THR A 208 -55.46 73.18 31.05
N LYS A 209 -55.88 71.91 31.19
CA LYS A 209 -57.30 71.52 31.16
C LYS A 209 -58.10 72.14 32.31
N ILE A 210 -57.58 72.11 33.54
CA ILE A 210 -58.23 72.70 34.72
C ILE A 210 -58.32 74.23 34.57
N GLN A 211 -57.24 74.90 34.15
CA GLN A 211 -57.24 76.34 33.88
C GLN A 211 -58.23 76.72 32.76
N ARG A 212 -58.32 75.93 31.68
CA ARG A 212 -59.29 76.13 30.60
C ARG A 212 -60.73 75.99 31.11
N TRP A 213 -61.01 74.95 31.91
CA TRP A 213 -62.33 74.75 32.51
C TRP A 213 -62.71 75.91 33.43
N TYR A 214 -61.80 76.33 34.33
CA TYR A 214 -62.04 77.41 35.27
C TYR A 214 -62.32 78.74 34.55
N ARG A 215 -61.49 79.12 33.56
CA ARG A 215 -61.70 80.32 32.74
C ARG A 215 -63.05 80.27 32.03
N CYS A 216 -63.38 79.15 31.39
CA CYS A 216 -64.65 78.96 30.69
C CYS A 216 -65.86 79.04 31.66
N ARG A 217 -65.77 78.42 32.84
CA ARG A 217 -66.82 78.45 33.87
C ARG A 217 -67.05 79.85 34.42
N GLY A 218 -65.98 80.64 34.58
CA GLY A 218 -66.04 82.05 34.96
C GLY A 218 -66.80 82.89 33.93
N SER A 219 -66.39 82.84 32.65
CA SER A 219 -67.08 83.57 31.57
C SER A 219 -68.53 83.11 31.39
N GLN A 220 -68.82 81.81 31.55
CA GLN A 220 -70.19 81.29 31.52
C GLN A 220 -71.04 81.84 32.68
N TRP A 221 -70.47 82.00 33.88
CA TRP A 221 -71.17 82.57 35.02
C TRP A 221 -71.47 84.06 34.81
N GLN A 222 -70.49 84.83 34.31
CA GLN A 222 -70.69 86.24 33.92
C GLN A 222 -71.83 86.38 32.90
N PHE A 223 -71.81 85.58 31.83
CA PHE A 223 -72.87 85.57 30.82
C PHE A 223 -74.25 85.18 31.36
N ILE A 224 -74.33 84.27 32.35
CA ILE A 224 -75.60 83.93 33.02
C ILE A 224 -76.13 85.12 33.83
N VAL A 225 -75.26 85.83 34.57
CA VAL A 225 -75.63 87.03 35.34
C VAL A 225 -76.12 88.15 34.42
N GLU A 226 -75.44 88.37 33.29
CA GLU A 226 -75.86 89.31 32.23
C GLU A 226 -77.22 88.93 31.63
N LEU A 227 -77.43 87.65 31.28
CA LEU A 227 -78.71 87.15 30.79
C LEU A 227 -79.83 87.29 31.84
N GLU A 228 -79.55 87.10 33.12
CA GLU A 228 -80.54 87.31 34.18
C GLU A 228 -80.89 88.78 34.38
N ALA A 229 -79.90 89.69 34.31
CA ALA A 229 -80.14 91.13 34.32
C ALA A 229 -80.99 91.56 33.11
N ALA A 230 -80.61 91.11 31.91
CA ALA A 230 -81.38 91.36 30.68
C ALA A 230 -82.80 90.80 30.76
N ARG A 231 -82.99 89.57 31.29
CA ARG A 231 -84.32 88.97 31.51
C ARG A 231 -85.15 89.74 32.55
N LYS A 232 -84.56 90.27 33.61
CA LYS A 232 -85.24 91.13 34.60
C LYS A 232 -85.75 92.41 33.93
N ILE A 233 -84.91 93.09 33.14
CA ILE A 233 -85.28 94.28 32.36
C ILE A 233 -86.39 93.95 31.35
N GLN A 234 -86.23 92.89 30.55
CA GLN A 234 -87.23 92.45 29.57
C GLN A 234 -88.58 92.09 30.22
N ARG A 235 -88.59 91.43 31.38
CA ARG A 235 -89.81 91.16 32.16
C ARG A 235 -90.48 92.44 32.61
N PHE A 236 -89.73 93.42 33.10
CA PHE A 236 -90.25 94.72 33.52
C PHE A 236 -90.86 95.50 32.34
N VAL A 237 -90.15 95.60 31.21
CA VAL A 237 -90.65 96.26 29.99
C VAL A 237 -91.89 95.56 29.43
N ARG A 238 -91.90 94.22 29.35
CA ARG A 238 -93.09 93.45 28.93
C ARG A 238 -94.27 93.64 29.88
N ARG A 239 -94.05 93.69 31.19
CA ARG A 239 -95.11 93.98 32.19
C ARG A 239 -95.66 95.40 32.03
N ARG A 240 -94.81 96.39 31.75
CA ARG A 240 -95.23 97.77 31.47
C ARG A 240 -96.08 97.83 30.20
N LEU A 241 -95.59 97.33 29.07
CA LEU A 241 -96.34 97.27 27.81
C LEU A 241 -97.67 96.50 27.95
N ALA A 242 -97.72 95.44 28.75
CA ALA A 242 -98.95 94.72 29.05
C ALA A 242 -99.93 95.53 29.93
N LYS A 243 -99.43 96.27 30.93
CA LYS A 243 -100.24 97.19 31.75
C LYS A 243 -100.79 98.34 30.89
N ASP A 244 -99.97 98.92 30.03
CA ASP A 244 -100.34 100.02 29.15
C ASP A 244 -101.45 99.57 28.18
N ARG A 245 -101.27 98.41 27.51
CA ARG A 245 -102.30 97.76 26.68
C ARG A 245 -103.57 97.43 27.46
N PHE A 246 -103.46 96.90 28.68
CA PHE A 246 -104.62 96.62 29.53
C PHE A 246 -105.34 97.91 29.93
N SER A 247 -104.62 99.01 30.16
CA SER A 247 -105.24 100.31 30.45
C SER A 247 -106.03 100.84 29.24
N SER A 248 -105.47 100.74 28.03
CA SER A 248 -106.19 101.10 26.79
C SER A 248 -107.41 100.20 26.54
N MET A 249 -107.27 98.89 26.77
CA MET A 249 -108.37 97.94 26.67
C MET A 249 -109.43 98.22 27.74
N LEU A 250 -109.06 98.59 28.97
CA LEU A 250 -109.99 98.92 30.03
C LEU A 250 -110.78 100.19 29.72
N SER A 251 -110.19 101.22 29.09
CA SER A 251 -110.96 102.37 28.59
C SER A 251 -111.99 101.96 27.54
N VAL A 252 -111.64 101.07 26.60
CA VAL A 252 -112.61 100.54 25.61
C VAL A 252 -113.68 99.69 26.29
N VAL A 253 -113.33 98.83 27.24
CA VAL A 253 -114.28 98.01 27.99
C VAL A 253 -115.16 98.85 28.94
N VAL A 254 -114.74 100.04 29.38
CA VAL A 254 -115.62 100.98 30.11
C VAL A 254 -116.58 101.70 29.17
N GLU A 255 -116.15 102.05 27.96
CA GLU A 255 -117.04 102.55 26.89
C GLU A 255 -118.06 101.49 26.47
N ASP A 256 -117.61 100.25 26.26
CA ASP A 256 -118.46 99.13 25.86
C ASP A 256 -119.30 98.60 27.03
N ALA A 257 -118.86 98.68 28.29
CA ALA A 257 -119.70 98.35 29.45
C ALA A 257 -120.85 99.35 29.66
N ARG A 258 -120.70 100.61 29.21
CA ARG A 258 -121.83 101.57 29.15
C ARG A 258 -122.86 101.12 28.10
N LYS A 259 -122.40 100.68 26.91
CA LYS A 259 -123.25 100.11 25.85
C LYS A 259 -123.86 98.76 26.25
N ASP A 260 -123.11 97.91 26.95
CA ASP A 260 -123.57 96.61 27.44
C ASP A 260 -124.49 96.71 28.66
N SER A 261 -124.48 97.84 29.38
CA SER A 261 -125.52 98.12 30.37
C SER A 261 -126.86 98.39 29.67
N GLN A 262 -126.84 99.17 28.58
CA GLN A 262 -127.99 99.37 27.68
C GLN A 262 -128.39 98.06 26.97
N MET A 263 -127.43 97.19 26.61
CA MET A 263 -127.70 95.90 25.99
C MET A 263 -128.22 94.83 26.98
N LYS A 264 -127.82 94.87 28.26
CA LYS A 264 -128.30 93.91 29.28
C LYS A 264 -129.73 94.18 29.73
N GLU A 265 -130.18 95.42 29.66
CA GLU A 265 -131.59 95.79 29.77
C GLU A 265 -132.45 95.10 28.67
N ILE A 266 -131.85 94.77 27.52
CA ILE A 266 -132.48 94.08 26.39
C ILE A 266 -132.26 92.55 26.45
N LEU A 267 -131.08 92.10 26.89
CA LEU A 267 -130.65 90.68 26.83
C LEU A 267 -130.79 89.89 28.14
N GLY A 268 -131.39 90.46 29.18
CA GLY A 268 -131.93 89.68 30.32
C GLY A 268 -133.11 88.75 29.93
N SER A 269 -133.57 88.82 28.69
CA SER A 269 -134.78 88.18 28.18
C SER A 269 -134.65 86.68 27.89
N LEU A 270 -133.52 86.19 27.34
CA LEU A 270 -133.42 84.82 26.80
C LEU A 270 -132.00 84.23 26.84
N LYS A 271 -131.71 83.32 27.79
CA LYS A 271 -130.92 82.06 27.60
C LYS A 271 -130.64 81.28 28.90
N GLU A 272 -130.88 79.97 28.86
CA GLU A 272 -130.22 78.96 29.70
C GLU A 272 -129.76 77.76 28.83
N CYS A 273 -128.75 77.01 29.29
CA CYS A 273 -128.40 75.62 28.90
C CYS A 273 -127.84 75.32 27.46
N HIS A 274 -126.95 74.32 27.19
CA HIS A 274 -126.02 73.51 28.04
C HIS A 274 -125.02 72.61 27.21
N LYS A 275 -123.75 72.44 27.67
CA LYS A 275 -122.77 71.30 27.46
C LYS A 275 -122.51 70.85 25.97
N ALA A 276 -121.89 69.73 25.52
CA ALA A 276 -121.13 68.51 25.98
C ALA A 276 -120.30 67.95 24.74
N THR A 277 -119.45 66.89 24.63
CA THR A 277 -118.60 65.94 25.44
C THR A 277 -117.62 65.14 24.50
N PRO A 278 -116.50 64.50 24.94
CA PRO A 278 -115.48 63.85 24.07
C PRO A 278 -115.19 62.31 24.27
N GLN A 279 -114.43 61.65 23.36
CA GLN A 279 -113.92 60.27 23.48
C GLN A 279 -112.69 59.96 22.56
N ASP A 280 -111.79 59.04 22.98
CA ASP A 280 -110.98 58.07 22.16
C ASP A 280 -109.68 57.60 22.86
N PHE A 281 -109.58 56.30 23.27
CA PHE A 281 -108.30 55.68 23.72
C PHE A 281 -108.34 54.13 23.83
N VAL A 282 -108.09 53.37 22.74
CA VAL A 282 -107.98 51.88 22.80
C VAL A 282 -106.86 51.29 21.92
N GLN A 283 -106.52 51.91 20.78
CA GLN A 283 -105.87 51.20 19.66
C GLN A 283 -104.37 50.89 19.79
N LEU A 284 -103.69 51.35 20.86
CA LEU A 284 -102.22 51.38 20.92
C LEU A 284 -101.54 50.10 21.45
N GLN A 285 -102.29 49.15 22.01
CA GLN A 285 -101.68 48.13 22.90
C GLN A 285 -101.17 46.86 22.20
N GLY A 286 -101.69 46.49 21.02
CA GLY A 286 -101.34 45.24 20.33
C GLY A 286 -99.93 45.22 19.72
N LEU A 287 -99.54 46.30 19.04
CA LEU A 287 -98.29 46.41 18.27
C LEU A 287 -97.00 46.23 19.10
N LEU A 288 -97.08 46.33 20.44
CA LEU A 288 -95.91 46.24 21.30
C LEU A 288 -95.39 44.80 21.44
N GLN A 289 -96.29 43.80 21.45
CA GLN A 289 -95.92 42.43 21.85
C GLN A 289 -95.13 41.66 20.79
N GLU A 290 -95.49 41.80 19.51
CA GLU A 290 -94.82 41.11 18.40
C GLU A 290 -93.34 41.51 18.25
N SER A 291 -93.01 42.77 18.61
CA SER A 291 -91.65 43.31 18.52
C SER A 291 -90.61 42.55 19.38
N PHE A 292 -91.03 42.00 20.52
CA PHE A 292 -90.12 41.33 21.46
C PHE A 292 -89.69 39.94 21.00
N ALA A 293 -90.54 39.21 20.27
CA ALA A 293 -90.22 37.86 19.79
C ALA A 293 -89.07 37.88 18.76
N MET A 294 -89.13 38.82 17.81
CA MET A 294 -88.09 39.01 16.79
C MET A 294 -86.71 39.34 17.38
N LEU A 295 -86.68 40.15 18.44
CA LEU A 295 -85.44 40.54 19.13
C LEU A 295 -84.76 39.36 19.84
N HIS A 296 -85.53 38.40 20.37
CA HIS A 296 -84.97 37.21 21.01
C HIS A 296 -84.29 36.28 19.99
N TYR A 297 -84.94 36.01 18.85
CA TYR A 297 -84.37 35.15 17.80
C TYR A 297 -83.05 35.73 17.23
N ALA A 298 -83.02 37.03 16.95
CA ALA A 298 -81.80 37.71 16.48
C ALA A 298 -80.64 37.61 17.48
N ARG A 299 -80.92 37.66 18.79
CA ARG A 299 -79.91 37.57 19.86
C ARG A 299 -79.27 36.19 19.94
N GLU A 300 -80.02 35.12 19.71
CA GLU A 300 -79.48 33.75 19.76
C GLU A 300 -78.56 33.45 18.57
N GLN A 301 -78.95 33.87 17.36
CA GLN A 301 -78.11 33.71 16.16
C GLN A 301 -76.80 34.51 16.29
N MET A 302 -76.86 35.71 16.87
CA MET A 302 -75.66 36.50 17.19
C MET A 302 -74.74 35.88 18.25
N PHE A 303 -75.21 34.93 19.06
CA PHE A 303 -74.36 34.18 19.99
C PHE A 303 -73.60 33.06 19.27
N LYS A 304 -74.29 32.28 18.42
CA LYS A 304 -73.71 31.18 17.63
C LYS A 304 -72.57 31.69 16.73
N LEU A 305 -72.85 32.72 15.93
CA LEU A 305 -71.87 33.38 15.07
C LEU A 305 -70.63 33.91 15.82
N ARG A 306 -70.78 34.34 17.09
CA ARG A 306 -69.65 34.77 17.91
C ARG A 306 -68.79 33.61 18.39
N SER A 307 -69.38 32.44 18.66
CA SER A 307 -68.64 31.22 18.99
C SER A 307 -67.83 30.75 17.78
N ASP A 308 -68.45 30.69 16.61
CA ASP A 308 -67.80 30.20 15.39
C ASP A 308 -66.62 31.10 14.98
N VAL A 309 -66.80 32.43 15.08
CA VAL A 309 -65.72 33.42 14.89
C VAL A 309 -64.62 33.34 15.96
N SER A 310 -64.86 32.73 17.11
CA SER A 310 -63.82 32.45 18.11
C SER A 310 -63.04 31.18 17.77
N ASN A 311 -63.72 30.12 17.32
CA ASN A 311 -63.10 28.85 16.93
C ASN A 311 -62.22 29.04 15.68
N LEU A 312 -62.76 29.68 14.64
CA LEU A 312 -62.04 29.99 13.41
C LEU A 312 -60.79 30.87 13.60
N LYS A 313 -60.67 31.58 14.73
CA LYS A 313 -59.43 32.30 15.08
C LYS A 313 -58.38 31.38 15.66
N LEU A 314 -58.76 30.51 16.60
CA LEU A 314 -57.86 29.49 17.15
C LEU A 314 -57.31 28.58 16.05
N ASP A 315 -58.15 28.14 15.11
CA ASP A 315 -57.73 27.33 13.97
C ASP A 315 -56.71 28.08 13.08
N ASN A 316 -56.93 29.38 12.84
CA ASN A 316 -56.04 30.21 12.03
C ASN A 316 -54.71 30.52 12.73
N ASP A 317 -54.72 30.74 14.04
CA ASP A 317 -53.51 30.90 14.86
C ASP A 317 -52.65 29.61 14.84
N VAL A 318 -53.27 28.43 14.98
CA VAL A 318 -52.60 27.12 14.88
C VAL A 318 -52.06 26.87 13.47
N LEU A 319 -52.85 27.14 12.43
CA LEU A 319 -52.40 27.02 11.03
C LEU A 319 -51.27 27.98 10.70
N SER A 320 -51.22 29.16 11.32
CA SER A 320 -50.10 30.10 11.20
C SER A 320 -48.82 29.52 11.81
N GLU A 321 -48.89 29.00 13.04
CA GLU A 321 -47.74 28.41 13.75
C GLU A 321 -47.16 27.20 12.98
N ASP A 322 -48.01 26.34 12.43
CA ASP A 322 -47.58 25.19 11.62
C ASP A 322 -47.02 25.61 10.25
N ASN A 323 -47.54 26.69 9.65
CA ASN A 323 -46.92 27.29 8.46
C ASN A 323 -45.52 27.85 8.73
N GLU A 324 -45.25 28.40 9.91
CA GLU A 324 -43.89 28.82 10.29
C GLU A 324 -42.96 27.62 10.49
N LYS A 325 -43.38 26.58 11.22
CA LYS A 325 -42.61 25.32 11.37
C LYS A 325 -42.30 24.67 10.02
N LEU A 326 -43.23 24.71 9.07
CA LEU A 326 -43.02 24.19 7.71
C LEU A 326 -42.00 25.02 6.92
N LYS A 327 -42.02 26.36 7.04
CA LYS A 327 -41.01 27.24 6.43
C LYS A 327 -39.61 26.97 7.00
N GLU A 328 -39.48 26.79 8.31
CA GLU A 328 -38.20 26.43 8.96
C GLU A 328 -37.67 25.07 8.49
N ARG A 329 -38.53 24.03 8.45
CA ARG A 329 -38.18 22.70 7.92
C ARG A 329 -37.76 22.77 6.45
N TYR A 330 -38.44 23.57 5.63
CA TYR A 330 -38.08 23.78 4.23
C TYR A 330 -36.74 24.51 4.07
N ALA A 331 -36.47 25.54 4.87
CA ALA A 331 -35.17 26.22 4.89
C ALA A 331 -34.03 25.26 5.28
N TYR A 332 -34.20 24.49 6.36
CA TYR A 332 -33.22 23.51 6.82
C TYR A 332 -32.94 22.43 5.76
N THR A 333 -33.97 21.81 5.18
CA THR A 333 -33.80 20.78 4.14
C THR A 333 -33.19 21.33 2.86
N LYS A 334 -33.49 22.59 2.48
CA LYS A 334 -32.82 23.30 1.38
C LYS A 334 -31.32 23.49 1.64
N GLU A 335 -30.95 23.86 2.87
CA GLU A 335 -29.55 23.99 3.27
C GLU A 335 -28.82 22.65 3.25
N THR A 336 -29.39 21.59 3.85
CA THR A 336 -28.77 20.24 3.83
C THR A 336 -28.62 19.69 2.41
N ASN A 337 -29.62 19.91 1.54
CA ASN A 337 -29.55 19.52 0.13
C ASN A 337 -28.45 20.28 -0.62
N SER A 338 -28.24 21.57 -0.31
CA SER A 338 -27.13 22.35 -0.88
C SER A 338 -25.76 21.83 -0.44
N ALA A 339 -25.60 21.50 0.84
CA ALA A 339 -24.36 20.94 1.39
C ALA A 339 -24.07 19.54 0.82
N MET A 340 -25.10 18.69 0.70
CA MET A 340 -25.02 17.37 0.09
C MET A 340 -24.64 17.48 -1.40
N LYS A 341 -25.21 18.44 -2.15
CA LYS A 341 -24.82 18.69 -3.55
C LYS A 341 -23.36 19.12 -3.68
N ILE A 342 -22.86 19.95 -2.77
CA ILE A 342 -21.43 20.35 -2.70
C ILE A 342 -20.51 19.18 -2.31
N SER A 343 -20.99 18.25 -1.47
CA SER A 343 -20.27 17.01 -1.15
C SER A 343 -20.19 16.07 -2.37
N MET A 344 -21.31 15.89 -3.07
CA MET A 344 -21.40 15.05 -4.27
C MET A 344 -20.52 15.58 -5.41
N THR A 345 -20.50 16.89 -5.68
CA THR A 345 -19.61 17.44 -6.72
C THR A 345 -18.14 17.28 -6.39
N LYS A 346 -17.74 17.44 -5.11
CA LYS A 346 -16.37 17.15 -4.64
C LYS A 346 -16.01 15.68 -4.81
N LEU A 347 -16.90 14.77 -4.44
CA LEU A 347 -16.67 13.33 -4.56
C LEU A 347 -16.53 12.91 -6.03
N ASN A 348 -17.34 13.48 -6.93
CA ASN A 348 -17.22 13.26 -8.37
C ASN A 348 -15.91 13.85 -8.94
N THR A 349 -15.47 15.03 -8.52
CA THR A 349 -14.16 15.56 -8.98
C THR A 349 -12.99 14.72 -8.47
N THR A 350 -13.03 14.21 -7.24
CA THR A 350 -12.00 13.27 -6.76
C THR A 350 -12.02 11.94 -7.51
N ASN A 351 -13.20 11.39 -7.81
CA ASN A 351 -13.31 10.15 -8.59
C ASN A 351 -12.77 10.32 -10.00
N ASN A 352 -13.07 11.45 -10.67
CA ASN A 352 -12.53 11.74 -12.00
C ASN A 352 -11.00 11.86 -11.98
N VAL A 353 -10.42 12.56 -11.00
CA VAL A 353 -8.96 12.68 -10.84
C VAL A 353 -8.32 11.31 -10.56
N LEU A 354 -8.96 10.44 -9.78
CA LEU A 354 -8.49 9.08 -9.53
C LEU A 354 -8.54 8.22 -10.80
N LEU A 355 -9.64 8.24 -11.56
CA LEU A 355 -9.75 7.56 -12.86
C LEU A 355 -8.67 8.04 -13.84
N ASP A 356 -8.40 9.34 -13.87
CA ASP A 356 -7.38 9.94 -14.74
C ASP A 356 -5.95 9.57 -14.30
N SER A 357 -5.71 9.40 -13.00
CA SER A 357 -4.44 8.86 -12.49
C SER A 357 -4.25 7.38 -12.84
N LEU A 358 -5.32 6.58 -12.78
CA LEU A 358 -5.31 5.15 -13.10
C LEU A 358 -5.15 4.91 -14.60
N SER A 359 -5.75 5.75 -15.45
CA SER A 359 -5.58 5.68 -16.91
C SER A 359 -4.11 5.97 -17.30
N ARG A 360 -3.51 7.03 -16.72
CA ARG A 360 -2.09 7.37 -16.90
C ARG A 360 -1.16 6.26 -16.40
N GLN A 361 -1.46 5.62 -15.26
CA GLN A 361 -0.70 4.46 -14.78
C GLN A 361 -0.84 3.25 -15.71
N ARG A 362 -2.06 2.92 -16.17
CA ARG A 362 -2.31 1.84 -17.13
C ARG A 362 -1.54 2.04 -18.44
N ILE A 363 -1.47 3.28 -18.96
CA ILE A 363 -0.68 3.61 -20.16
C ILE A 363 0.82 3.39 -19.91
N LYS A 364 1.37 3.88 -18.78
CA LYS A 364 2.78 3.64 -18.42
C LYS A 364 3.12 2.16 -18.30
N ILE A 365 2.27 1.37 -17.64
CA ILE A 365 2.44 -0.08 -17.51
C ILE A 365 2.41 -0.75 -18.89
N ASN A 366 1.42 -0.42 -19.73
CA ASN A 366 1.30 -0.98 -21.08
C ASN A 366 2.55 -0.71 -21.92
N ASN A 367 3.05 0.53 -21.93
CA ASN A 367 4.28 0.88 -22.63
C ASN A 367 5.49 0.11 -22.09
N LYS A 368 5.69 0.04 -20.76
CA LYS A 368 6.79 -0.74 -20.19
C LYS A 368 6.67 -2.24 -20.49
N THR A 369 5.46 -2.80 -20.57
CA THR A 369 5.27 -4.20 -21.01
C THR A 369 5.50 -4.41 -22.51
N LYS A 370 5.36 -3.38 -23.36
CA LYS A 370 5.78 -3.44 -24.77
C LYS A 370 7.31 -3.41 -24.89
N GLU A 371 7.97 -2.51 -24.17
CA GLU A 371 9.44 -2.43 -24.11
C GLU A 371 10.06 -3.74 -23.62
N LEU A 372 9.54 -4.32 -22.53
CA LEU A 372 10.00 -5.61 -22.01
C LEU A 372 9.76 -6.76 -23.00
N ARG A 373 8.66 -6.72 -23.78
CA ARG A 373 8.39 -7.70 -24.84
C ARG A 373 9.27 -7.53 -26.08
N ALA A 374 9.76 -6.32 -26.37
CA ALA A 374 10.73 -6.08 -27.44
C ALA A 374 12.10 -6.64 -27.03
N SER A 375 12.61 -6.22 -25.87
CA SER A 375 13.88 -6.71 -25.34
C SER A 375 13.89 -8.23 -25.09
N SER A 376 12.78 -8.80 -24.63
CA SER A 376 12.64 -10.27 -24.51
C SER A 376 12.62 -11.01 -25.86
N LYS A 377 12.29 -10.35 -26.97
CA LYS A 377 12.43 -10.92 -28.32
C LYS A 377 13.86 -10.79 -28.84
N GLU A 378 14.49 -9.63 -28.64
CA GLU A 378 15.89 -9.38 -28.99
C GLU A 378 16.82 -10.39 -28.31
N ILE A 379 16.58 -10.68 -27.02
CA ILE A 379 17.29 -11.72 -26.26
C ILE A 379 17.02 -13.12 -26.83
N GLN A 380 15.78 -13.44 -27.23
CA GLN A 380 15.48 -14.75 -27.82
C GLN A 380 16.18 -14.93 -29.16
N THR A 381 16.13 -13.95 -30.07
CA THR A 381 16.85 -14.03 -31.34
C THR A 381 18.36 -14.16 -31.13
N LEU A 382 18.91 -13.50 -30.11
CA LEU A 382 20.33 -13.66 -29.76
C LEU A 382 20.66 -15.07 -29.26
N ILE A 383 19.74 -15.72 -28.51
CA ILE A 383 19.89 -17.12 -28.09
C ILE A 383 19.83 -18.05 -29.30
N ASP A 384 18.87 -17.85 -30.20
CA ASP A 384 18.71 -18.65 -31.43
C ASP A 384 19.96 -18.52 -32.34
N ASP A 385 20.53 -17.31 -32.45
CA ASP A 385 21.81 -17.07 -33.14
C ASP A 385 23.01 -17.72 -32.43
N PHE A 386 23.05 -17.73 -31.08
CA PHE A 386 24.08 -18.43 -30.31
C PHE A 386 23.96 -19.96 -30.43
N GLU A 387 22.77 -20.53 -30.50
CA GLU A 387 22.57 -21.97 -30.70
C GLU A 387 22.95 -22.39 -32.13
N THR A 388 22.61 -21.61 -33.15
CA THR A 388 22.99 -21.92 -34.55
C THR A 388 24.48 -21.72 -34.84
N THR A 389 25.13 -20.74 -34.20
CA THR A 389 26.60 -20.58 -34.29
C THR A 389 27.34 -21.69 -33.52
N LYS A 390 26.85 -22.08 -32.34
CA LYS A 390 27.35 -23.25 -31.61
C LYS A 390 27.23 -24.54 -32.43
N ALA A 391 26.08 -24.78 -33.08
CA ALA A 391 25.87 -25.97 -33.90
C ALA A 391 26.87 -26.06 -35.08
N LYS A 392 27.19 -24.92 -35.72
CA LYS A 392 28.23 -24.84 -36.77
C LYS A 392 29.61 -25.15 -36.21
N MET A 393 30.02 -24.50 -35.12
CA MET A 393 31.29 -24.79 -34.42
C MET A 393 31.43 -26.28 -34.06
N GLU A 394 30.35 -26.92 -33.60
CA GLU A 394 30.33 -28.35 -33.29
C GLU A 394 30.33 -29.25 -34.54
N GLU A 395 29.98 -28.75 -35.73
CA GLU A 395 30.07 -29.45 -37.02
C GLU A 395 31.45 -29.29 -37.67
N ASP A 396 31.97 -28.06 -37.71
CA ASP A 396 33.30 -27.73 -38.20
C ASP A 396 34.36 -28.51 -37.42
N HIS A 397 34.29 -28.49 -36.07
CA HIS A 397 35.20 -29.27 -35.23
C HIS A 397 35.06 -30.80 -35.43
N ARG A 398 33.85 -31.31 -35.72
CA ARG A 398 33.66 -32.72 -36.11
C ARG A 398 34.33 -33.04 -37.45
N ALA A 399 34.31 -32.10 -38.41
CA ALA A 399 34.98 -32.25 -39.69
C ALA A 399 36.51 -32.21 -39.56
N GLU A 400 37.06 -31.30 -38.76
CA GLU A 400 38.50 -31.22 -38.42
C GLU A 400 39.00 -32.53 -37.78
N MET A 401 38.31 -33.00 -36.74
CA MET A 401 38.66 -34.25 -36.05
C MET A 401 38.56 -35.48 -36.98
N ALA A 402 37.61 -35.47 -37.93
CA ALA A 402 37.52 -36.50 -38.97
C ALA A 402 38.64 -36.40 -40.02
N HIS A 403 39.15 -35.20 -40.32
CA HIS A 403 40.31 -35.00 -41.18
C HIS A 403 41.58 -35.52 -40.49
N ALA A 404 41.86 -35.07 -39.27
CA ALA A 404 43.01 -35.52 -38.47
C ALA A 404 43.02 -37.04 -38.26
N SER A 405 41.85 -37.67 -38.07
CA SER A 405 41.70 -39.13 -37.99
C SER A 405 42.04 -39.85 -39.30
N LYS A 406 41.62 -39.31 -40.46
CA LYS A 406 42.00 -39.86 -41.79
C LYS A 406 43.48 -39.66 -42.10
N GLU A 407 44.07 -38.55 -41.66
CA GLU A 407 45.44 -38.18 -41.92
C GLU A 407 46.43 -39.00 -41.06
N THR A 408 46.15 -39.15 -39.77
CA THR A 408 46.87 -40.10 -38.89
C THR A 408 46.75 -41.54 -39.39
N ALA A 409 45.57 -41.98 -39.84
CA ALA A 409 45.41 -43.31 -40.45
C ALA A 409 46.24 -43.49 -41.74
N ARG A 410 46.36 -42.45 -42.59
CA ARG A 410 47.26 -42.47 -43.76
C ARG A 410 48.73 -42.59 -43.37
N LEU A 411 49.18 -41.81 -42.39
CA LEU A 411 50.57 -41.84 -41.92
C LEU A 411 50.92 -43.20 -41.30
N VAL A 412 50.02 -43.79 -40.51
CA VAL A 412 50.19 -45.15 -39.97
C VAL A 412 50.26 -46.20 -41.09
N ALA A 413 49.42 -46.09 -42.12
CA ALA A 413 49.45 -47.00 -43.27
C ALA A 413 50.75 -46.87 -44.10
N GLN A 414 51.24 -45.65 -44.33
CA GLN A 414 52.52 -45.40 -44.99
C GLN A 414 53.70 -45.96 -44.18
N HIS A 415 53.72 -45.73 -42.86
CA HIS A 415 54.74 -46.26 -41.97
C HIS A 415 54.74 -47.80 -41.97
N HIS A 416 53.57 -48.44 -41.95
CA HIS A 416 53.44 -49.89 -42.04
C HIS A 416 53.97 -50.45 -43.37
N LEU A 417 53.67 -49.80 -44.50
CA LEU A 417 54.21 -50.15 -45.81
C LEU A 417 55.75 -50.08 -45.85
N ALA A 418 56.32 -48.97 -45.36
CA ALA A 418 57.77 -48.79 -45.30
C ALA A 418 58.46 -49.84 -44.41
N MET A 419 57.83 -50.26 -43.30
CA MET A 419 58.33 -51.35 -42.45
C MET A 419 58.30 -52.70 -43.19
N VAL A 420 57.24 -53.01 -43.93
CA VAL A 420 57.14 -54.26 -44.73
C VAL A 420 58.16 -54.28 -45.88
N GLU A 421 58.46 -53.14 -46.50
CA GLU A 421 59.52 -53.04 -47.51
C GLU A 421 60.92 -53.23 -46.90
N LYS A 422 61.15 -52.66 -45.70
CA LYS A 422 62.40 -52.84 -44.93
C LYS A 422 62.63 -54.30 -44.55
N GLU A 423 61.59 -55.01 -44.09
CA GLU A 423 61.64 -56.45 -43.83
C GLU A 423 61.95 -57.27 -45.09
N LYS A 424 61.30 -56.96 -46.22
CA LYS A 424 61.58 -57.63 -47.51
C LYS A 424 63.04 -57.40 -47.93
N GLY A 425 63.57 -56.18 -47.73
CA GLY A 425 64.96 -55.85 -47.97
C GLY A 425 65.94 -56.62 -47.08
N GLN A 426 65.59 -56.86 -45.81
CA GLN A 426 66.38 -57.72 -44.89
C GLN A 426 66.36 -59.18 -45.35
N LYS A 427 65.16 -59.76 -45.58
CA LYS A 427 64.99 -61.15 -46.06
C LYS A 427 65.71 -61.40 -47.40
N LEU A 428 65.77 -60.41 -48.29
CA LEU A 428 66.53 -60.52 -49.54
C LEU A 428 68.06 -60.51 -49.32
N ARG A 429 68.56 -59.85 -48.27
CA ARG A 429 69.99 -59.90 -47.88
C ARG A 429 70.33 -61.22 -47.20
N GLU A 430 69.47 -61.71 -46.31
CA GLU A 430 69.61 -63.04 -45.68
C GLU A 430 69.66 -64.15 -46.75
N ASN A 431 68.74 -64.13 -47.72
CA ASN A 431 68.74 -65.09 -48.83
C ASN A 431 69.96 -64.99 -49.77
N LYS A 432 70.64 -63.84 -49.83
CA LYS A 432 71.93 -63.72 -50.55
C LYS A 432 73.07 -64.33 -49.75
N LEU A 433 73.19 -63.96 -48.47
CA LEU A 433 74.19 -64.50 -47.55
C LEU A 433 74.09 -66.02 -47.41
N GLN A 434 72.88 -66.59 -47.42
CA GLN A 434 72.66 -68.03 -47.45
C GLN A 434 73.20 -68.69 -48.74
N LYS A 435 73.01 -68.07 -49.90
CA LYS A 435 73.55 -68.57 -51.18
C LYS A 435 75.07 -68.43 -51.28
N GLU A 436 75.63 -67.35 -50.76
CA GLU A 436 77.08 -67.15 -50.65
C GLU A 436 77.69 -68.20 -49.70
N MET A 437 77.02 -68.51 -48.57
CA MET A 437 77.39 -69.63 -47.69
C MET A 437 77.24 -71.01 -48.35
N GLU A 438 76.26 -71.22 -49.23
CA GLU A 438 76.13 -72.47 -50.01
C GLU A 438 77.22 -72.61 -51.06
N MET A 439 77.55 -71.54 -51.80
CA MET A 439 78.66 -71.54 -52.77
C MET A 439 80.00 -71.84 -52.07
N LEU A 440 80.31 -71.14 -50.98
CA LEU A 440 81.54 -71.38 -50.21
C LEU A 440 81.63 -72.82 -49.66
N ARG A 441 80.49 -73.43 -49.30
CA ARG A 441 80.41 -74.86 -48.91
C ARG A 441 80.56 -75.83 -50.07
N GLN A 442 80.37 -75.37 -51.30
CA GLN A 442 80.54 -76.17 -52.50
C GLN A 442 81.97 -76.06 -53.02
N GLU A 443 82.55 -74.85 -53.03
CA GLU A 443 83.98 -74.61 -53.24
C GLU A 443 84.85 -75.41 -52.25
N LEU A 444 84.50 -75.41 -50.96
CA LEU A 444 85.20 -76.22 -49.94
C LEU A 444 85.15 -77.73 -50.25
N LYS A 445 84.04 -78.23 -50.82
CA LYS A 445 83.92 -79.63 -51.25
C LYS A 445 84.73 -79.92 -52.50
N GLU A 446 84.79 -79.00 -53.44
CA GLU A 446 85.62 -79.14 -54.65
C GLU A 446 87.12 -79.11 -54.27
N GLU A 447 87.51 -78.36 -53.23
CA GLU A 447 88.85 -78.46 -52.61
C GLU A 447 89.06 -79.79 -51.87
N GLU A 448 88.09 -80.28 -51.08
CA GLU A 448 88.16 -81.62 -50.43
C GLU A 448 88.26 -82.76 -51.46
N GLU A 449 87.50 -82.71 -52.55
CA GLU A 449 87.54 -83.70 -53.64
C GLU A 449 88.86 -83.61 -54.42
N SER A 450 89.38 -82.40 -54.69
CA SER A 450 90.72 -82.18 -55.26
C SER A 450 91.83 -82.76 -54.37
N TYR A 451 91.77 -82.54 -53.06
CA TYR A 451 92.68 -83.14 -52.08
C TYR A 451 92.59 -84.67 -52.08
N ASN A 452 91.38 -85.24 -52.12
CA ASN A 452 91.17 -86.68 -52.16
C ASN A 452 91.68 -87.31 -53.47
N ILE A 453 91.54 -86.64 -54.62
CA ILE A 453 92.09 -87.09 -55.90
C ILE A 453 93.63 -87.09 -55.86
N SER A 454 94.24 -86.02 -55.32
CA SER A 454 95.70 -85.92 -55.12
C SER A 454 96.23 -87.01 -54.18
N PHE A 455 95.56 -87.22 -53.05
CA PHE A 455 95.90 -88.26 -52.06
C PHE A 455 95.73 -89.68 -52.63
N THR A 456 94.68 -89.93 -53.41
CA THR A 456 94.42 -91.22 -54.06
C THR A 456 95.47 -91.53 -55.13
N ALA A 457 95.89 -90.53 -55.92
CA ALA A 457 96.99 -90.70 -56.87
C ALA A 457 98.30 -91.08 -56.13
N MET A 458 98.60 -90.43 -55.01
CA MET A 458 99.79 -90.71 -54.19
C MET A 458 99.76 -92.11 -53.57
N MET A 459 98.61 -92.56 -53.07
CA MET A 459 98.45 -93.91 -52.50
C MET A 459 98.43 -95.03 -53.57
N SER A 460 98.19 -94.71 -54.84
CA SER A 460 98.15 -95.72 -55.92
C SER A 460 99.50 -96.36 -56.29
N ALA A 461 100.61 -95.78 -55.80
CA ALA A 461 101.97 -96.23 -56.10
C ALA A 461 102.51 -97.33 -55.16
N LEU A 462 101.79 -97.67 -54.07
CA LEU A 462 102.21 -98.64 -53.06
C LEU A 462 101.15 -99.74 -52.83
N ASP A 463 101.63 -100.96 -52.62
CA ASP A 463 100.91 -102.21 -52.30
C ASP A 463 99.70 -102.63 -53.15
N ARG A 464 100.09 -103.23 -54.28
CA ARG A 464 99.37 -104.28 -55.03
C ARG A 464 98.77 -105.39 -54.15
N LYS A 465 97.75 -106.06 -54.71
CA LYS A 465 97.14 -107.36 -54.31
C LYS A 465 96.30 -107.34 -53.02
N GLY A 466 95.06 -107.82 -53.13
CA GLY A 466 94.27 -108.24 -51.97
C GLY A 466 92.78 -108.33 -52.23
N ARG A 467 92.25 -109.52 -52.52
CA ARG A 467 90.82 -109.81 -52.30
C ARG A 467 90.64 -110.15 -50.83
N THR A 468 89.66 -109.56 -50.15
CA THR A 468 88.48 -110.28 -49.62
C THR A 468 87.47 -109.34 -48.97
N SER A 469 86.19 -109.56 -49.28
CA SER A 469 85.02 -109.16 -48.49
C SER A 469 84.61 -110.36 -47.59
N PRO A 470 83.47 -110.40 -46.84
CA PRO A 470 82.35 -109.44 -46.79
C PRO A 470 81.69 -109.20 -45.40
N SER A 471 80.57 -108.44 -45.44
CA SER A 471 79.35 -108.64 -44.62
C SER A 471 79.31 -108.03 -43.20
N LYS A 472 78.15 -107.67 -42.62
CA LYS A 472 76.77 -107.42 -43.14
C LYS A 472 75.93 -106.74 -42.03
N SER A 473 74.79 -106.15 -42.40
CA SER A 473 73.58 -105.93 -41.56
C SER A 473 73.70 -105.04 -40.30
N SER A 474 72.63 -104.48 -39.71
CA SER A 474 71.34 -104.02 -40.28
C SER A 474 70.55 -103.20 -39.24
N ALA A 475 70.08 -102.01 -39.66
CA ALA A 475 68.69 -101.51 -39.62
C ALA A 475 67.85 -101.47 -38.32
N ALA A 476 66.82 -100.60 -38.36
CA ALA A 476 65.69 -100.43 -37.42
C ALA A 476 66.02 -99.81 -36.03
N SER A 477 65.13 -99.05 -35.36
CA SER A 477 63.93 -98.26 -35.77
C SER A 477 63.43 -97.40 -34.57
N SER A 478 62.33 -96.65 -34.74
CA SER A 478 61.54 -95.90 -33.73
C SER A 478 62.21 -94.63 -33.17
N ARG A 479 61.66 -93.40 -33.29
CA ARG A 479 60.35 -92.84 -32.88
C ARG A 479 60.09 -92.84 -31.37
N HIS A 480 60.09 -91.65 -30.76
CA HIS A 480 58.93 -90.92 -30.17
C HIS A 480 59.44 -89.60 -29.52
N SER A 481 58.88 -88.42 -29.82
CA SER A 481 57.82 -87.66 -29.08
C SER A 481 58.19 -87.32 -27.61
N LEU A 482 57.90 -86.14 -27.05
CA LEU A 482 56.70 -85.29 -27.22
C LEU A 482 56.98 -83.76 -27.10
N ASP A 483 55.87 -83.02 -27.19
CA ASP A 483 55.62 -81.57 -27.20
C ASP A 483 56.14 -80.72 -26.00
N SER A 484 56.04 -79.39 -26.17
CA SER A 484 55.71 -78.34 -25.18
C SER A 484 56.78 -77.63 -24.32
N GLN A 485 56.92 -76.32 -24.62
CA GLN A 485 56.58 -75.15 -23.77
C GLN A 485 57.67 -74.17 -23.25
N MET A 486 57.24 -72.88 -23.26
CA MET A 486 57.67 -71.70 -22.49
C MET A 486 59.19 -71.35 -22.48
N SER A 487 59.67 -70.27 -23.11
CA SER A 487 59.38 -68.83 -22.93
C SER A 487 59.85 -68.23 -21.60
N ALA A 488 60.93 -67.43 -21.61
CA ALA A 488 61.39 -66.65 -20.47
C ALA A 488 62.33 -65.49 -20.87
N ILE A 489 62.02 -64.25 -20.39
CA ILE A 489 62.97 -63.23 -19.85
C ILE A 489 63.97 -62.61 -20.89
N SER A 490 64.32 -61.31 -20.92
CA SER A 490 64.06 -60.06 -20.15
C SER A 490 64.02 -58.85 -21.13
N GLY A 491 63.68 -57.60 -20.78
CA GLY A 491 63.24 -57.02 -19.52
C GLY A 491 64.19 -55.94 -18.95
N LEU A 492 63.70 -54.68 -18.84
CA LEU A 492 64.28 -53.53 -18.09
C LEU A 492 65.55 -52.86 -18.69
N SER A 493 65.86 -51.56 -18.52
CA SER A 493 65.10 -50.33 -18.12
C SER A 493 66.01 -49.08 -18.15
N VAL A 494 65.47 -47.86 -17.88
CA VAL A 494 66.18 -46.66 -17.29
C VAL A 494 67.17 -45.91 -18.23
N GLU A 495 67.38 -44.57 -18.25
CA GLU A 495 66.74 -43.28 -17.79
C GLU A 495 67.52 -42.13 -18.52
N ASP A 496 67.13 -40.85 -18.68
CA ASP A 496 65.82 -40.14 -18.86
C ASP A 496 66.11 -38.71 -19.46
N PHE A 497 65.79 -37.58 -18.78
CA PHE A 497 66.09 -36.13 -19.08
C PHE A 497 65.35 -35.38 -20.23
N ASP A 498 64.42 -34.49 -19.83
CA ASP A 498 64.28 -33.02 -20.06
C ASP A 498 64.69 -32.38 -21.43
N GLU A 499 64.05 -31.31 -21.96
CA GLU A 499 63.66 -30.05 -21.30
C GLU A 499 62.47 -29.29 -22.01
N GLU A 500 62.23 -28.01 -21.65
CA GLU A 500 61.01 -27.20 -21.85
C GLU A 500 60.58 -26.82 -23.30
N SER A 501 59.27 -26.56 -23.50
CA SER A 501 58.76 -25.21 -23.88
C SER A 501 57.23 -25.12 -24.03
N THR A 502 56.71 -23.89 -23.99
CA THR A 502 55.28 -23.49 -24.02
C THR A 502 54.67 -23.42 -25.42
N VAL A 503 53.33 -23.53 -25.52
CA VAL A 503 52.45 -22.57 -26.24
C VAL A 503 50.97 -22.78 -25.83
N GLU A 504 50.15 -21.74 -25.94
CA GLU A 504 48.73 -21.70 -25.57
C GLU A 504 47.79 -22.28 -26.66
N ILE A 505 46.62 -22.79 -26.25
CA ILE A 505 45.25 -22.40 -26.70
C ILE A 505 44.21 -23.11 -25.81
#